data_AF-R7U0N5-F1
#
_entry.id   AF-R7U0N5-F1
#
_cell.length_a   1.000
_cell.length_b   1.000
_cell.length_c   1.000
_cell.angle_alpha   90.00
_cell.angle_beta   90.00
_cell.angle_gamma   90.00
#
_symmetry.space_group_name_H-M   'P 1'
#
loop_
_entity.id
_entity.type
_entity.pdbx_description
1 polymer ?
#
loop_
_entity_poly.entity_id
_entity_poly.type
_entity_poly.pdbx_seq_one_letter_code
_entity_poly.pdbx_strand_id
1 'polypeptide(L)' 'KSPGWDGICADPVKAACDCLVEPLLHIVNLSFIHGTFPDDLKVAQVVPLYKKGSPMELGNYRPISL' A
#
# COMPACT_ATOMS: atom_id res chain seq x y z
N LYS A 1 -6.27 -5.92 8.74
CA LYS A 1 -6.06 -4.92 7.67
C LYS A 1 -5.93 -5.69 6.36
N SER A 2 -6.58 -5.26 5.29
CA SER A 2 -6.47 -5.94 4.00
C SER A 2 -5.05 -5.85 3.45
N PRO A 3 -4.55 -6.89 2.75
CA PRO A 3 -3.27 -6.83 2.07
C PRO A 3 -3.33 -5.88 0.86
N GLY A 4 -2.15 -5.49 0.38
CA GLY A 4 -1.99 -4.75 -0.87
C GLY A 4 -2.05 -5.69 -2.08
N TRP A 5 -1.49 -5.23 -3.20
CA TRP A 5 -1.47 -5.97 -4.47
C TRP A 5 -0.71 -7.31 -4.39
N ASP A 6 0.21 -7.45 -3.44
CA ASP A 6 1.06 -8.62 -3.21
C ASP A 6 0.40 -9.71 -2.34
N GLY A 7 -0.77 -9.44 -1.76
CA GLY A 7 -1.47 -10.38 -0.88
C GLY A 7 -0.85 -10.52 0.51
N ILE A 8 0.18 -9.73 0.86
CA ILE A 8 0.86 -9.82 2.15
C ILE A 8 0.13 -8.96 3.20
N CYS A 9 -0.38 -9.60 4.24
CA CYS A 9 -0.97 -8.90 5.38
C CYS A 9 0.11 -8.19 6.21
N ALA A 10 -0.25 -7.11 6.90
CA ALA A 10 0.68 -6.34 7.71
C ALA A 10 1.28 -7.10 8.91
N ASP A 11 0.64 -8.17 9.39
CA ASP A 11 1.05 -8.84 10.63
C ASP A 11 2.35 -9.66 10.47
N PRO A 12 2.52 -10.47 9.41
CA PRO A 12 3.82 -11.05 9.07
C PRO A 12 4.96 -10.01 8.95
N VAL A 13 4.68 -8.87 8.32
CA VAL A 13 5.68 -7.80 8.14
C VAL A 13 6.11 -7.21 9.48
N LYS A 14 5.16 -6.96 10.40
CA LYS A 14 5.48 -6.51 11.76
C LYS A 14 6.28 -7.55 12.55
N ALA A 15 5.92 -8.83 12.42
CA ALA A 15 6.61 -9.92 13.09
C ALA A 15 8.06 -10.08 12.59
N ALA A 16 8.31 -9.74 11.33
CA ALA A 16 9.63 -9.76 10.69
C ALA A 16 10.35 -8.40 10.73
N CYS A 17 9.91 -7.44 11.56
CA CYS A 17 10.46 -6.08 11.56
C CYS A 17 12.00 -6.07 11.67
N ASP A 18 12.55 -6.84 12.60
CA ASP A 18 14.00 -6.84 12.89
C ASP A 18 14.85 -7.25 11.67
N CYS A 19 14.37 -8.15 10.82
CA CYS A 19 15.09 -8.54 9.60
C CYS A 19 14.77 -7.67 8.38
N LEU A 20 13.68 -6.91 8.41
CA LEU A 20 13.25 -6.04 7.32
C LEU A 20 13.75 -4.60 7.45
N VAL A 21 14.11 -4.14 8.65
CA VAL A 21 14.54 -2.75 8.89
C VAL A 21 15.73 -2.36 8.00
N GLU A 22 16.80 -3.16 7.99
CA GLU A 22 18.01 -2.86 7.20
C GLU A 22 17.74 -2.77 5.68
N PRO A 23 17.10 -3.78 5.03
CA PRO A 23 16.83 -3.69 3.60
C PRO A 23 15.84 -2.56 3.25
N LEU A 24 14.82 -2.31 4.07
CA LEU A 24 13.88 -1.21 3.84
C LEU A 24 14.58 0.15 3.98
N LEU A 25 15.44 0.33 4.97
CA LEU A 25 16.23 1.55 5.16
C LEU A 25 17.13 1.81 3.94
N HIS A 26 17.79 0.76 3.44
CA HIS A 26 18.61 0.87 2.23
C HIS A 26 17.80 1.36 1.02
N ILE A 27 16.63 0.76 0.77
CA ILE A 27 15.75 1.15 -0.34
C ILE A 27 15.29 2.60 -0.19
N VAL A 28 14.86 3.00 1.01
CA VAL A 28 14.40 4.37 1.29
C VAL A 28 15.53 5.38 1.05
N ASN A 29 16.75 5.09 1.52
CA ASN A 29 17.90 5.97 1.30
C ASN A 29 18.25 6.09 -0.18
N LEU A 30 18.24 4.98 -0.93
CA LEU A 30 18.43 5.01 -2.38
C LEU A 30 17.35 5.87 -3.06
N SER A 31 16.10 5.78 -2.62
CA SER A 31 15.01 6.58 -3.18
C SER A 31 15.22 8.07 -2.97
N PHE A 32 15.73 8.48 -1.81
CA PHE A 32 16.08 9.89 -1.56
C PHE A 32 17.31 10.35 -2.35
N ILE A 33 18.36 9.52 -2.43
CA ILE A 33 19.60 9.85 -3.15
C ILE A 33 19.36 10.01 -4.66
N HIS A 34 18.58 9.09 -5.24
CA HIS A 34 18.36 9.04 -6.69
C HIS A 34 17.07 9.74 -7.14
N GLY A 35 16.21 10.15 -6.20
CA GLY A 35 14.92 10.77 -6.52
C GLY A 35 13.94 9.84 -7.24
N THR A 36 14.11 8.53 -7.09
CA THR A 36 13.28 7.51 -7.78
C THR A 36 12.80 6.43 -6.82
N PHE A 37 11.62 5.90 -7.06
CA PHE A 37 11.06 4.78 -6.31
C PHE A 37 11.03 3.53 -7.19
N PRO A 38 11.22 2.32 -6.61
CA PRO A 38 10.92 1.07 -7.29
C PRO A 38 9.48 1.08 -7.84
N ASP A 39 9.27 0.53 -9.02
CA ASP A 39 7.95 0.53 -9.66
C ASP A 39 6.92 -0.28 -8.86
N ASP A 40 7.36 -1.36 -8.23
CA ASP A 40 6.53 -2.19 -7.34
C ASP A 40 5.97 -1.42 -6.13
N LEU A 41 6.68 -0.38 -5.65
CA LEU A 41 6.21 0.48 -4.57
C LEU A 41 5.22 1.57 -5.03
N LYS A 42 4.99 1.70 -6.35
CA LYS A 42 4.02 2.64 -6.95
C LYS A 42 2.69 1.96 -7.29
N VAL A 43 2.63 0.63 -7.23
CA VAL A 43 1.43 -0.15 -7.52
C VAL A 43 0.49 -0.10 -6.32
N ALA A 44 -0.77 0.23 -6.55
CA ALA A 44 -1.81 0.25 -5.54
C ALA A 44 -3.05 -0.50 -6.02
N GLN A 45 -3.66 -1.29 -5.14
CA GLN A 45 -4.96 -1.90 -5.41
C GLN A 45 -6.05 -0.88 -5.11
N VAL A 46 -6.76 -0.42 -6.14
CA VAL A 46 -7.85 0.56 -5.98
C VAL A 46 -9.17 -0.13 -5.73
N VAL A 47 -9.78 0.12 -4.57
CA VAL A 47 -11.07 -0.44 -4.17
C VAL A 47 -12.09 0.68 -3.99
N PRO A 48 -13.27 0.63 -4.62
CA PRO A 48 -14.37 1.53 -4.31
C PRO A 48 -14.92 1.25 -2.92
N LEU A 49 -14.75 2.18 -1.99
CA LEU A 49 -15.35 2.10 -0.66
C LEU A 49 -16.64 2.93 -0.61
N TYR A 50 -17.74 2.27 -0.29
CA TYR A 50 -19.02 2.94 -0.10
C TYR A 50 -18.95 3.99 1.02
N LYS A 51 -19.48 5.18 0.77
CA LYS A 51 -19.49 6.30 1.71
C LYS A 51 -20.85 6.49 2.37
N LYS A 52 -21.89 6.86 1.59
CA LYS A 52 -23.28 7.12 2.04
C LYS A 52 -24.21 7.30 0.84
N GLY A 53 -25.53 7.19 1.02
CA GLY A 53 -26.53 7.41 -0.03
C GLY A 53 -27.10 6.12 -0.61
N SER A 54 -27.35 6.08 -1.92
CA SER A 54 -27.75 4.86 -2.62
C SER A 54 -26.50 4.06 -3.04
N PRO A 55 -26.40 2.75 -2.72
CA PRO A 55 -25.31 1.89 -3.20
C PRO A 55 -25.32 1.66 -4.72
N MET A 56 -26.42 1.98 -5.40
CA MET A 56 -26.53 1.83 -6.86
C MET A 56 -25.94 3.03 -7.61
N GLU A 57 -25.58 4.11 -6.91
CA GLU A 57 -24.99 5.30 -7.50
C GLU A 57 -23.47 5.30 -7.30
N LEU A 58 -22.72 5.26 -8.40
CA LEU A 58 -21.24 5.23 -8.37
C LEU A 58 -20.62 6.42 -7.62
N GLY A 59 -21.25 7.60 -7.67
CA GLY A 59 -20.79 8.81 -6.96
C GLY A 59 -20.79 8.69 -5.43
N ASN A 60 -21.45 7.68 -4.88
CA ASN A 60 -21.51 7.40 -3.45
C ASN A 60 -20.35 6.53 -2.94
N TYR A 61 -19.39 6.18 -3.82
CA TYR A 61 -18.17 5.47 -3.49
C TYR A 61 -16.95 6.39 -3.58
N ARG A 62 -15.97 6.17 -2.72
CA ARG A 62 -14.64 6.79 -2.84
C ARG A 62 -13.62 5.73 -3.25
N PRO A 63 -12.74 5.97 -4.24
CA PRO A 63 -11.62 5.08 -4.47
C PRO A 63 -10.67 5.17 -3.27
N ILE A 64 -10.29 4.02 -2.72
CA ILE A 64 -9.19 3.91 -1.75
C ILE A 64 -8.08 3.08 -2.38
N SER A 65 -6.83 3.45 -2.08
CA SER A 65 -5.66 2.62 -2.36
C SER A 65 -5.36 1.79 -1.12
N LEU A 66 -5.30 0.47 -1.27
CA LEU A 66 -4.80 -0.46 -0.26
C LEU A 66 -3.28 -0.61 -0.36
#